data_AF-A0A258TKA2-F1
#
_entry.id   AF-A0A258TKA2-F1
#
_cell.length_a   1.000
_cell.length_b   1.000
_cell.length_c   1.000
_cell.angle_alpha   90.00
_cell.angle_beta   90.00
_cell.angle_gamma   90.00
#
_symmetry.space_group_name_H-M   'P 1'
#
loop_
_entity.id
_entity.type
_entity.pdbx_description
1 polymer ?
#
loop_
_entity_poly.entity_id
_entity_poly.type
_entity_poly.pdbx_seq_one_letter_code
_entity_poly.pdbx_strand_id
1 'polypeptide(L)' 'MTDFNSHMFFFGWEWILWIGFIFLLFSSVGNWGYAYRAHRKVDGVPRRDASTIINERYAAGELTRPQYLELKADLAAN' A
#
# COMPACT_ATOMS: atom_id res chain seq x y z
N MET A 1 -9.19 -59.13 4.30
CA MET A 1 -7.87 -58.47 4.40
C MET A 1 -7.84 -57.27 3.45
N THR A 2 -8.61 -56.23 3.74
CA THR A 2 -8.77 -55.05 2.86
C THR A 2 -8.91 -53.73 3.65
N ASP A 3 -8.68 -53.72 4.97
CA ASP A 3 -8.86 -52.51 5.79
C ASP A 3 -7.58 -51.78 6.17
N PHE A 4 -6.41 -52.42 6.07
CA PHE A 4 -5.17 -51.78 6.50
C PHE A 4 -4.60 -50.79 5.48
N ASN A 5 -4.87 -51.02 4.20
CA ASN A 5 -4.30 -50.23 3.10
C ASN A 5 -5.10 -48.93 2.86
N SER A 6 -6.42 -48.97 3.03
CA SER A 6 -7.32 -47.82 2.90
C SER A 6 -7.04 -46.74 3.95
N HIS A 7 -6.73 -47.13 5.20
CA HIS A 7 -6.38 -46.19 6.27
C HIS A 7 -5.05 -45.47 6.02
N MET A 8 -4.04 -46.13 5.45
CA MET A 8 -2.74 -45.48 5.14
C MET A 8 -2.83 -44.48 3.98
N PHE A 9 -3.62 -44.79 2.95
CA PHE A 9 -3.83 -43.86 1.83
C PHE A 9 -4.67 -42.64 2.21
N PHE A 10 -5.70 -42.81 3.06
CA PHE A 10 -6.51 -41.69 3.55
C PHE A 10 -5.72 -40.72 4.44
N PHE A 11 -4.81 -41.23 5.27
CA PHE A 11 -4.04 -40.43 6.22
C PHE A 11 -3.04 -39.46 5.54
N GLY A 12 -2.54 -39.83 4.35
CA GLY A 12 -1.58 -39.00 3.60
C GLY A 12 -2.25 -37.91 2.75
N TRP A 13 -3.48 -38.15 2.28
CA TRP A 13 -4.17 -37.24 1.37
C TRP A 13 -4.57 -35.92 2.04
N GLU A 14 -4.98 -35.97 3.31
CA GLU A 14 -5.28 -34.78 4.09
C GLU A 14 -4.06 -33.87 4.26
N TRP A 15 -2.87 -34.46 4.41
CA TRP A 15 -1.63 -33.70 4.60
C TRP A 15 -1.26 -32.87 3.35
N ILE A 16 -1.55 -33.38 2.15
CA ILE A 16 -1.34 -32.67 0.89
C ILE A 16 -2.29 -31.45 0.78
N LEU A 17 -3.55 -31.62 1.18
CA LEU A 17 -4.53 -30.52 1.22
C LEU A 17 -4.12 -29.44 2.23
N TRP A 18 -3.61 -29.83 3.40
CA TRP A 18 -3.07 -28.91 4.40
C TRP A 18 -1.87 -28.11 3.90
N ILE A 19 -0.93 -28.75 3.18
CA ILE A 19 0.20 -28.03 2.55
C ILE A 19 -0.30 -27.00 1.55
N GLY A 20 -1.26 -27.36 0.70
CA GLY A 20 -1.86 -26.42 -0.26
C GLY A 20 -2.56 -25.24 0.43
N PHE A 21 -3.32 -25.50 1.50
CA PHE A 21 -3.97 -24.47 2.30
C PHE A 21 -2.98 -23.50 2.94
N ILE A 22 -1.90 -24.02 3.54
CA ILE A 22 -0.83 -23.20 4.13
C ILE A 22 -0.15 -22.34 3.05
N PHE A 23 0.15 -22.92 1.89
CA PHE A 23 0.74 -22.19 0.77
C PHE A 23 -0.15 -21.04 0.28
N LEU A 24 -1.45 -21.28 0.13
CA LEU A 24 -2.44 -20.26 -0.24
C LEU A 24 -2.52 -19.14 0.79
N LEU A 25 -2.48 -19.48 2.08
CA LEU A 25 -2.54 -18.52 3.18
C LEU A 25 -1.32 -17.59 3.18
N PHE A 26 -0.12 -18.12 2.99
CA PHE A 26 1.09 -17.30 2.88
C PHE A 26 1.18 -16.53 1.55
N SER A 27 0.69 -17.09 0.45
CA SER A 27 0.61 -16.41 -0.84
C SER A 27 -0.30 -15.18 -0.79
N SER A 28 -1.44 -15.27 -0.10
CA SER A 28 -2.37 -14.15 0.03
C SER A 28 -1.81 -13.03 0.92
N VAL A 29 -1.05 -13.34 1.96
CA VAL A 29 -0.43 -12.35 2.86
C VAL A 29 0.61 -11.49 2.11
N GLY A 30 1.41 -12.10 1.24
CA GLY A 30 2.36 -11.37 0.39
C GLY A 30 1.67 -10.42 -0.61
N ASN A 31 0.54 -10.86 -1.19
CA ASN A 31 -0.20 -10.07 -2.16
C ASN A 31 -1.01 -8.93 -1.50
N TRP A 32 -1.48 -9.14 -0.26
CA TRP A 32 -2.21 -8.12 0.49
C TRP A 32 -1.30 -6.95 0.88
N GLY A 33 -0.06 -7.20 1.31
CA GLY A 33 0.90 -6.13 1.60
C GLY A 33 1.24 -5.26 0.38
N TYR A 34 1.33 -5.88 -0.80
CA TYR A 34 1.60 -5.16 -2.05
C TYR A 34 0.39 -4.33 -2.50
N ALA A 35 -0.82 -4.89 -2.45
CA ALA A 35 -2.05 -4.17 -2.71
C ALA A 35 -2.26 -3.02 -1.72
N TYR A 36 -2.09 -3.24 -0.41
CA TYR A 36 -2.25 -2.18 0.60
C TYR A 36 -1.27 -1.01 0.38
N ARG A 37 -0.01 -1.33 0.02
CA ARG A 37 1.01 -0.31 -0.26
C ARG A 37 0.80 0.39 -1.60
N ALA A 38 0.27 -0.31 -2.61
CA ALA A 38 -0.07 0.27 -3.90
C ALA A 38 -1.33 1.15 -3.84
N HIS A 39 -2.37 0.73 -3.13
CA HIS A 39 -3.58 1.52 -2.89
C HIS A 39 -3.27 2.81 -2.11
N ARG A 40 -2.35 2.78 -1.14
CA ARG A 40 -1.84 4.02 -0.50
C ARG A 40 -1.14 4.98 -1.45
N LYS A 41 -0.56 4.52 -2.57
CA LYS A 41 0.06 5.41 -3.57
C LYS A 41 -0.96 6.01 -4.53
N VAL A 42 -2.08 5.33 -4.77
CA VAL A 42 -3.15 5.83 -5.65
C VAL A 42 -4.04 6.83 -4.92
N ASP A 43 -4.37 6.58 -3.64
CA ASP A 43 -5.09 7.54 -2.80
C ASP A 43 -4.19 8.60 -2.18
N GLY A 44 -2.87 8.37 -2.22
CA GLY A 44 -1.83 9.23 -1.68
C GLY A 44 -1.00 9.87 -2.76
N VAL A 45 -1.63 10.44 -3.80
CA VAL A 45 -1.04 11.67 -4.37
C VAL A 45 -0.84 12.56 -3.15
N PRO A 46 0.41 12.90 -2.76
CA PRO A 46 0.59 13.82 -1.66
C PRO A 46 -0.20 15.04 -2.10
N ARG A 47 -1.25 15.42 -1.36
CA ARG A 47 -1.82 16.75 -1.51
C ARG A 47 -0.62 17.65 -1.41
N ARG A 48 -0.09 18.12 -2.55
CA ARG A 48 1.02 19.05 -2.58
C ARG A 48 0.44 20.23 -1.85
N ASP A 49 0.87 20.37 -0.61
CA ASP A 49 0.33 21.39 0.26
C ASP A 49 0.55 22.72 -0.46
N ALA A 50 -0.45 23.59 -0.45
CA ALA A 50 -0.38 24.84 -1.18
C ALA A 50 0.88 25.64 -0.75
N SER A 51 1.28 25.48 0.52
CA SER A 51 2.54 25.96 1.10
C SER A 51 3.80 25.46 0.35
N THR A 52 3.82 24.20 -0.07
CA THR A 52 4.93 23.57 -0.77
C THR A 52 5.04 24.10 -2.20
N ILE A 53 3.90 24.29 -2.86
CA ILE A 53 3.83 24.83 -4.23
C ILE A 53 4.32 26.28 -4.28
N ILE A 54 3.91 27.13 -3.33
CA ILE A 54 4.37 28.53 -3.30
C ILE A 54 5.87 28.65 -2.99
N ASN A 55 6.42 27.77 -2.15
CA ASN A 55 7.83 27.73 -1.84
C ASN A 55 8.66 27.31 -3.07
N GLU A 56 8.22 26.28 -3.80
CA GLU A 56 8.87 25.84 -5.03
C GLU A 56 8.90 26.97 -6.08
N ARG A 57 7.78 27.66 -6.29
CA ARG A 57 7.71 28.78 -7.25
C ARG A 57 8.53 29.99 -6.84
N TYR A 58 8.62 30.29 -5.55
CA TYR A 58 9.51 31.33 -5.03
C TYR A 58 10.99 30.96 -5.23
N ALA A 59 11.36 29.70 -4.96
CA ALA A 59 12.72 29.20 -5.18
C ALA A 59 13.09 29.16 -6.67
N ALA A 60 12.12 28.89 -7.55
CA ALA A 60 12.28 28.98 -9.01
C ALA A 60 12.39 30.43 -9.52
N GLY A 61 12.13 31.43 -8.67
CA GLY A 61 12.14 32.85 -9.06
C GLY A 61 10.90 33.29 -9.86
N GLU A 62 9.87 32.45 -9.95
CA GLU A 62 8.61 32.77 -10.63
C GLU A 62 7.75 33.74 -9.82
N LEU A 63 7.94 33.79 -8.49
CA LEU A 63 7.27 34.72 -7.60
C LEU A 63 8.21 35.82 -7.10
N THR A 64 7.69 37.05 -7.09
CA THR A 64 8.34 38.15 -6.39
C THR A 64 8.11 38.02 -4.88
N ARG A 65 9.05 38.53 -4.06
CA ARG A 65 8.94 38.54 -2.59
C ARG A 65 7.61 39.07 -2.05
N PRO A 66 7.02 40.18 -2.56
CA PRO A 66 5.73 40.66 -2.07
C PRO A 66 4.59 39.67 -2.35
N GLN A 67 4.53 39.09 -3.55
CA GLN A 67 3.50 38.10 -3.93
C GLN A 67 3.59 36.83 -3.08
N TYR A 68 4.81 36.39 -2.77
CA TYR A 68 5.02 35.23 -1.90
C TYR A 68 4.46 35.44 -0.48
N LEU A 69 4.65 36.64 0.08
CA LEU A 69 4.17 36.96 1.42
C LEU A 69 2.64 37.07 1.48
N GLU A 70 2.01 37.61 0.45
CA GLU A 70 0.54 37.71 0.33
C GLU A 70 -0.08 36.31 0.28
N LEU A 71 0.39 35.45 -0.62
CA LEU A 71 -0.10 34.06 -0.73
C LEU A 71 0.16 33.24 0.54
N LYS A 72 1.27 33.48 1.24
CA LYS A 72 1.55 32.82 2.51
C LYS A 72 0.61 33.28 3.63
N ALA A 73 0.22 34.55 3.65
CA ALA A 73 -0.73 35.08 4.62
C ALA A 73 -2.14 34.54 4.38
N ASP A 74 -2.58 34.48 3.13
CA ASP A 74 -3.88 33.90 2.75
C ASP A 74 -3.99 32.42 3.13
N LEU A 75 -2.91 31.65 2.96
CA LEU A 75 -2.85 30.24 3.36
C LEU A 75 -2.83 30.04 4.89
N ALA A 76 -2.38 31.03 5.66
CA ALA A 76 -2.37 30.97 7.12
C ALA A 76 -3.71 31.43 7.74
N ALA A 77 -4.54 32.13 6.96
CA ALA A 77 -5.83 32.67 7.39
C ALA A 77 -7.02 31.73 7.11
N ASN A 78 -6.83 30.70 6.28
CA ASN A 78 -7.78 29.60 6.01
C ASN A 78 -7.46 28.36 6.85
#